data_AF-A0A376ZG42-F1
#
_entry.id   AF-A0A376ZG42-F1
#
_cell.length_a   1.000
_cell.length_b   1.000
_cell.length_c   1.000
_cell.angle_alpha   90.00
_cell.angle_beta   90.00
_cell.angle_gamma   90.00
#
_symmetry.space_group_name_H-M   'P 1'
#
loop_
_entity.id
_entity.type
_entity.pdbx_description
1 polymer ?
#
loop_
_entity_poly.entity_id
_entity_poly.type
_entity_poly.pdbx_seq_one_letter_code
_entity_poly.pdbx_strand_id
1 'polypeptide(L)'
;MAYLFLRRLENLLQSINDEQTQTLPSDELNRARLAWAMDFADWPQLTGALTAHMTNVRRVFNELIGDDESETQEESLSEQWRELWQDCVAGR
;
A
#
# COMPACT_ATOMS: atom_id res chain seq x y z
N MET A 1 -0.80 -1.92 13.39
CA MET A 1 -0.47 -3.36 13.27
C MET A 1 -0.07 -3.74 11.86
N ALA A 2 -0.94 -3.59 10.84
CA ALA A 2 -0.56 -3.88 9.45
C ALA A 2 0.64 -3.06 8.93
N TYR A 3 0.68 -1.75 9.20
CA TYR A 3 1.80 -0.89 8.81
C TYR A 3 3.16 -1.40 9.33
N LEU A 4 3.26 -1.70 10.62
CA LEU A 4 4.51 -2.18 11.23
C LEU A 4 4.94 -3.53 10.65
N PHE A 5 3.98 -4.43 10.41
CA PHE A 5 4.24 -5.72 9.78
C PHE A 5 4.81 -5.53 8.36
N LEU A 6 4.12 -4.75 7.52
CA LEU A 6 4.50 -4.52 6.13
C LEU A 6 5.85 -3.81 6.04
N ARG A 7 6.10 -2.78 6.87
CA ARG A 7 7.38 -2.08 6.88
C ARG A 7 8.53 -2.96 7.37
N ARG A 8 8.30 -3.83 8.37
CA ARG A 8 9.30 -4.81 8.81
C ARG A 8 9.64 -5.78 7.68
N LEU A 9 8.63 -6.35 7.02
CA LEU A 9 8.82 -7.28 5.91
C LEU A 9 9.60 -6.63 4.75
N GLU A 10 9.21 -5.41 4.38
CA GLU A 10 9.87 -4.65 3.30
C GLU A 10 11.32 -4.32 3.64
N ASN A 11 11.59 -3.86 4.87
CA ASN A 11 12.95 -3.60 5.33
C ASN A 11 13.82 -4.85 5.25
N LEU A 12 13.30 -6.00 5.71
CA LEU A 12 14.02 -7.27 5.66
C LEU A 12 14.28 -7.69 4.21
N LEU A 13 13.28 -7.57 3.34
CA LEU A 13 13.40 -7.83 1.91
C LEU A 13 14.52 -6.99 1.28
N GLN A 14 14.51 -5.68 1.53
CA GLN A 14 15.51 -4.75 0.98
C GLN A 14 16.92 -5.05 1.52
N SER A 15 17.03 -5.51 2.78
CA SER A 15 18.31 -5.85 3.39
C SER A 15 18.97 -7.13 2.85
N ILE A 16 18.24 -8.01 2.17
CA ILE A 16 18.79 -9.28 1.66
C ILE A 16 19.84 -9.04 0.56
N ASN A 17 19.58 -8.09 -0.33
CA ASN A 17 20.46 -7.73 -1.44
C ASN A 17 20.96 -6.28 -1.40
N ASP A 18 20.59 -5.51 -0.36
CA ASP A 18 20.82 -4.06 -0.30
C ASP A 18 20.20 -3.32 -1.50
N GLU A 19 18.97 -3.72 -1.86
CA GLU A 19 18.26 -3.24 -3.03
C GLU A 19 16.89 -2.68 -2.65
N GLN A 20 16.52 -1.54 -3.23
CA GLN A 20 15.17 -1.01 -3.11
C GLN A 20 14.21 -1.86 -3.97
N THR A 21 13.50 -2.79 -3.33
CA THR A 21 12.48 -3.63 -3.97
C THR A 21 11.23 -3.74 -3.10
N GLN A 22 10.10 -3.97 -3.76
CA GLN A 22 8.80 -4.28 -3.15
C GLN A 22 8.28 -5.66 -3.61
N THR A 23 9.04 -6.35 -4.45
CA THR A 23 8.65 -7.63 -5.04
C THR A 23 9.17 -8.78 -4.19
N LEU A 24 8.28 -9.67 -3.76
CA LEU A 24 8.67 -10.86 -3.01
C LEU A 24 9.59 -11.79 -3.82
N PRO A 25 10.53 -12.49 -3.17
CA PRO A 25 11.45 -13.39 -3.86
C PRO A 25 10.71 -14.60 -4.44
N SER A 26 11.19 -15.05 -5.60
CA SER A 26 10.75 -16.30 -6.24
C SER A 26 11.56 -17.52 -5.78
N ASP A 27 12.82 -17.31 -5.37
CA ASP A 27 13.72 -18.37 -4.94
C ASP A 27 13.43 -18.87 -3.52
N GLU A 28 13.65 -20.16 -3.29
CA GLU A 28 13.32 -20.83 -2.02
C GLU A 28 14.17 -20.32 -0.85
N LEU A 29 15.43 -19.96 -1.10
CA LEU A 29 16.36 -19.52 -0.07
C LEU A 29 15.92 -18.20 0.56
N ASN A 30 15.61 -17.20 -0.25
CA ASN A 30 15.18 -15.89 0.25
C ASN A 30 13.78 -15.94 0.84
N ARG A 31 12.89 -16.81 0.34
CA ARG A 31 11.62 -17.11 0.99
C ARG A 31 11.80 -17.67 2.41
N ALA A 32 12.70 -18.63 2.57
CA ALA A 32 13.02 -19.21 3.89
C ALA A 32 13.64 -18.17 4.83
N ARG A 33 14.57 -17.33 4.33
CA ARG A 33 15.19 -16.23 5.10
C ARG A 33 14.14 -15.25 5.60
N LEU A 34 13.21 -14.83 4.75
CA LEU A 34 12.13 -13.91 5.14
C LEU A 34 11.19 -14.52 6.17
N ALA A 35 10.76 -15.77 5.98
CA ALA A 35 9.90 -16.47 6.94
C ALA A 35 10.56 -16.52 8.31
N TRP A 36 11.82 -16.96 8.36
CA TRP A 36 12.59 -17.04 9.60
C TRP A 36 12.78 -15.67 10.26
N ALA A 37 13.18 -14.64 9.51
CA ALA A 37 13.43 -13.29 10.05
C ALA A 37 12.15 -12.55 10.50
N MET A 38 10.99 -12.98 9.99
CA MET A 38 9.66 -12.50 10.41
C MET A 38 9.05 -13.35 11.52
N ASP A 39 9.78 -14.32 12.07
CA ASP A 39 9.34 -15.23 13.14
C ASP A 39 8.20 -16.18 12.73
N PHE A 40 8.18 -16.63 11.47
CA PHE A 40 7.27 -17.66 10.95
C PHE A 40 7.98 -18.98 10.68
N ALA A 41 7.25 -20.09 10.81
CA ALA A 41 7.80 -21.43 10.60
C ALA A 41 8.13 -21.71 9.13
N ASP A 42 7.33 -21.17 8.20
CA ASP A 42 7.46 -21.42 6.78
C ASP A 42 6.92 -20.26 5.92
N TRP A 43 7.21 -20.32 4.62
CA TRP A 43 6.77 -19.34 3.64
C TRP A 43 5.24 -19.26 3.47
N PRO A 44 4.49 -20.39 3.42
CA PRO A 44 3.03 -20.35 3.42
C PRO A 44 2.42 -19.58 4.60
N GLN A 45 2.94 -19.75 5.82
CA GLN A 45 2.44 -19.03 7.00
C GLN A 45 2.73 -17.54 6.91
N LEU A 46 3.94 -17.14 6.51
CA LEU A 46 4.30 -15.74 6.30
C LEU A 46 3.38 -15.08 5.26
N THR A 47 3.19 -15.75 4.11
CA THR A 47 2.36 -15.20 3.02
C THR A 47 0.88 -15.15 3.38
N GLY A 48 0.37 -16.12 4.14
CA GLY A 48 -0.99 -16.06 4.70
C GLY A 48 -1.20 -14.85 5.62
N ALA A 49 -0.26 -14.59 6.53
CA ALA A 49 -0.30 -13.41 7.40
C ALA A 49 -0.18 -12.09 6.61
N LEU A 50 0.70 -12.05 5.61
CA LEU A 50 0.83 -10.92 4.70
C LEU A 50 -0.49 -10.62 3.98
N THR A 51 -1.12 -11.63 3.40
CA THR A 51 -2.42 -11.48 2.72
C THR A 51 -3.49 -10.95 3.67
N ALA A 52 -3.55 -11.45 4.92
CA ALA A 52 -4.50 -10.94 5.91
C ALA A 52 -4.27 -9.45 6.22
N HIS A 53 -3.02 -9.02 6.38
CA HIS A 53 -2.69 -7.60 6.58
C HIS A 53 -3.05 -6.73 5.36
N MET A 54 -2.72 -7.17 4.15
CA MET A 54 -3.05 -6.45 2.92
C MET A 54 -4.56 -6.32 2.71
N THR A 55 -5.32 -7.40 2.96
CA THR A 55 -6.80 -7.39 2.88
C THR A 55 -7.40 -6.39 3.87
N ASN A 56 -6.90 -6.36 5.11
CA ASN A 56 -7.37 -5.41 6.11
C ASN A 56 -7.11 -3.95 5.72
N VAL A 57 -5.93 -3.66 5.17
CA VAL A 57 -5.60 -2.32 4.65
C VAL A 57 -6.53 -1.96 3.49
N ARG A 58 -6.72 -2.89 2.54
CA ARG A 58 -7.58 -2.67 1.38
C ARG A 58 -9.04 -2.43 1.77
N ARG A 59 -9.56 -3.14 2.77
CA ARG A 59 -10.91 -2.91 3.29
C ARG A 59 -11.08 -1.49 3.82
N VAL A 60 -10.16 -1.05 4.69
CA VAL A 60 -10.20 0.32 5.25
C VAL A 60 -10.03 1.37 4.16
N PHE A 61 -9.18 1.10 3.16
CA PHE A 61 -8.99 2.00 2.02
C PHE A 61 -10.28 2.16 1.21
N ASN A 62 -10.96 1.06 0.88
CA ASN A 62 -12.24 1.09 0.17
C ASN A 62 -13.32 1.83 0.98
N GLU A 63 -13.38 1.62 2.30
CA GLU A 63 -14.31 2.34 3.18
C GLU A 63 -14.02 3.85 3.25
N LEU A 64 -12.75 4.24 3.14
CA LEU A 64 -12.32 5.63 3.24
C LEU A 64 -12.55 6.41 1.94
N ILE A 65 -12.30 5.80 0.79
CA ILE A 65 -12.49 6.44 -0.51
C ILE A 65 -13.96 6.44 -0.92
N GLY A 66 -14.78 5.52 -0.38
CA GLY A 66 -16.20 5.40 -0.72
C GLY A 66 -16.40 4.67 -2.06
N ASP A 67 -17.53 3.98 -2.20
CA ASP A 67 -18.08 3.71 -3.53
C ASP A 67 -18.66 5.04 -4.02
N ASP A 68 -18.12 5.57 -5.11
CA ASP A 68 -18.55 6.81 -5.79
C ASP A 68 -19.99 6.73 -6.32
N GLU A 69 -21.00 6.70 -5.44
CA GLU A 69 -22.39 6.99 -5.80
C GLU A 69 -22.83 8.39 -5.32
N SER A 70 -21.89 9.34 -5.27
CA SER A 70 -22.19 10.75 -5.03
C SER A 70 -21.55 11.66 -6.09
N GLU A 71 -21.74 11.34 -7.36
CA GLU A 71 -21.31 12.13 -8.52
C GLU A 71 -21.83 13.60 -8.49
N THR A 72 -22.90 13.87 -7.75
CA THR A 72 -23.59 15.18 -7.80
C THR A 72 -22.86 16.31 -7.07
N GLN A 73 -21.99 16.01 -6.10
CA GLN A 73 -21.32 17.05 -5.30
C GLN A 73 -19.89 17.37 -5.80
N GLU A 74 -19.27 16.42 -6.52
CA GLU A 74 -17.94 16.59 -7.11
C GLU A 74 -17.93 17.54 -8.29
N GLU A 75 -18.96 17.51 -9.15
CA GLU A 75 -19.06 18.40 -10.31
C GLU A 75 -19.05 19.89 -9.90
N SER A 76 -19.82 20.26 -8.87
CA SER A 76 -19.91 21.65 -8.38
C SER A 76 -18.59 22.14 -7.74
N LEU A 77 -17.88 21.27 -7.01
CA LEU A 77 -16.58 21.61 -6.44
C LEU A 77 -15.51 21.71 -7.54
N SER A 78 -15.59 20.87 -8.58
CA SER A 78 -14.64 20.85 -9.69
C SER A 78 -14.65 22.15 -10.52
N GLU A 79 -15.82 22.77 -10.69
CA GLU A 79 -15.97 24.06 -11.39
C GLU A 79 -15.35 25.21 -10.59
N GLN A 80 -15.60 25.25 -9.28
CA GLN A 80 -15.05 26.28 -8.39
C GLN A 80 -13.52 26.20 -8.28
N TRP A 81 -12.95 24.99 -8.22
CA TRP A 81 -11.49 24.80 -8.23
C TRP A 81 -10.87 25.14 -9.59
N ARG A 82 -11.58 24.90 -10.70
CA ARG A 82 -11.13 25.31 -12.04
C ARG A 82 -11.00 26.82 -12.16
N GLU A 83 -11.95 27.59 -11.64
CA GLU A 83 -11.89 29.06 -11.66
C GLU A 83 -10.68 29.57 -10.86
N LEU A 84 -10.49 29.08 -9.63
CA LEU A 84 -9.36 29.48 -8.78
C LEU A 84 -8.00 29.10 -9.36
N TRP A 85 -7.90 27.93 -10.01
CA TRP A 85 -6.66 27.50 -10.66
C TRP A 85 -6.37 28.30 -11.93
N GLN A 86 -7.40 28.63 -12.73
CA GLN A 86 -7.24 29.49 -13.91
C GLN A 86 -6.84 30.91 -13.53
N ASP A 87 -7.41 31.50 -12.48
CA ASP A 87 -6.99 32.81 -12.00
C ASP A 87 -5.55 32.80 -11.46
N CYS A 88 -5.16 31.76 -10.72
CA CYS A 88 -3.80 31.62 -10.20
C CYS A 88 -2.75 31.40 -11.30
N VAL A 89 -3.09 30.70 -12.38
CA VAL A 89 -2.18 30.41 -13.50
C VAL A 89 -2.17 31.54 -14.54
N ALA A 90 -3.27 32.27 -14.70
CA ALA A 90 -3.37 33.39 -15.64
C ALA A 90 -2.79 34.72 -15.11
N GLY A 91 -2.35 34.78 -13.85
CA GLY A 91 -1.66 35.94 -13.29
C GLY A 91 -2.52 37.21 -13.27
N ARG A 92 -3.68 37.13 -12.61
CA ARG A 92 -4.29 38.31 -11.97
C ARG A 92 -4.11 38.22 -10.47
#